data_AF-A0A7J9I4T5-F1
#
_entry.id   AF-A0A7J9I4T5-F1
#
_cell.length_a   1.000
_cell.length_b   1.000
_cell.length_c   1.000
_cell.angle_alpha   90.00
_cell.angle_beta   90.00
_cell.angle_gamma   90.00
#
_symmetry.space_group_name_H-M   'P 1'
#
loop_
_entity.id
_entity.type
_entity.pdbx_description
1 polymer ?
#
loop_
_entity_poly.entity_id
_entity_poly.type
_entity_poly.pdbx_seq_one_letter_code
_entity_poly.pdbx_strand_id
1 'polypeptide(L)'
;MINILFSSGTTGEPKAIPWTQLSPIRSTAEGWAHINVGVGDVYCWPTNLGWVMGPILLFSCFLTGATLALYHGSPLGRGFGKFVQDAGVTVLGTVPSLVKTWKNTDCIKGLDWTKIKSFASTGETSNVDDDLWLSSKSYYKPIIECCGGTELASSYIQASPLQPQAFGAFSTASMTTGLVILDEHGVPYPDDKACVGEVGLFPLYLGATDRLLNADHNDVYFKGMPTFKGM
;
A
#
# COMPACT_ATOMS: atom_id res chain seq x y z
N MET A 1 22.76 0.11 -1.85
CA MET A 1 21.67 0.03 -2.86
C MET A 1 21.40 -1.43 -3.10
N ILE A 2 20.13 -1.85 -3.00
CA ILE A 2 19.72 -3.26 -3.12
C ILE A 2 18.83 -3.52 -4.34
N ASN A 3 18.01 -2.53 -4.74
CA ASN A 3 17.10 -2.58 -5.87
C ASN A 3 17.06 -1.19 -6.54
N ILE A 4 16.67 -1.16 -7.81
CA ILE A 4 16.29 0.07 -8.51
C ILE A 4 14.90 -0.16 -9.08
N LEU A 5 13.96 0.69 -8.71
CA LEU A 5 12.60 0.67 -9.24
C LEU A 5 12.41 1.84 -10.19
N PHE A 6 11.77 1.57 -11.32
CA PHE A 6 11.44 2.60 -12.30
C PHE A 6 9.98 3.00 -12.12
N SER A 7 9.73 4.29 -11.93
CA SER A 7 8.39 4.86 -11.83
C SER A 7 8.09 5.74 -13.04
N SER A 8 6.92 5.61 -13.63
CA SER A 8 6.46 6.48 -14.73
C SER A 8 6.29 7.89 -14.20
N GLY A 9 7.10 8.83 -14.70
CA GLY A 9 6.87 10.26 -14.47
C GLY A 9 5.65 10.76 -15.25
N THR A 10 5.05 11.86 -14.80
CA THR A 10 3.89 12.48 -15.47
C THR A 10 4.26 13.14 -16.80
N THR A 11 5.54 13.42 -17.06
CA THR A 11 5.98 14.23 -18.22
C THR A 11 7.34 13.84 -18.82
N GLY A 12 7.97 12.71 -18.44
CA GLY A 12 9.32 12.39 -18.90
C GLY A 12 9.76 10.94 -18.74
N GLU A 13 11.06 10.71 -18.94
CA GLU A 13 11.72 9.42 -18.77
C GLU A 13 11.42 8.78 -17.39
N PRO A 14 11.28 7.45 -17.30
CA PRO A 14 11.04 6.78 -16.03
C PRO A 14 12.10 7.13 -14.98
N LYS A 15 11.66 7.52 -13.77
CA LYS A 15 12.54 7.89 -12.67
C LYS A 15 13.19 6.63 -12.10
N ALA A 16 14.52 6.61 -12.05
CA ALA A 16 15.29 5.50 -11.49
C ALA A 16 15.48 5.71 -9.97
N ILE A 17 14.67 5.00 -9.19
CA ILE A 17 14.53 5.15 -7.73
C ILE A 17 15.33 4.05 -7.03
N PRO A 18 16.50 4.36 -6.43
CA PRO A 18 17.33 3.38 -5.74
C PRO A 18 16.79 3.08 -4.34
N TRP A 19 16.58 1.82 -4.04
CA TRP A 19 16.29 1.37 -2.66
C TRP A 19 17.57 0.98 -1.93
N THR A 20 17.59 1.27 -0.64
CA THR A 20 18.64 0.88 0.29
C THR A 20 18.15 -0.25 1.20
N GLN A 21 19.00 -0.72 2.10
CA GLN A 21 18.63 -1.71 3.12
C GLN A 21 17.55 -1.18 4.08
N LEU A 22 17.36 0.14 4.17
CA LEU A 22 16.31 0.74 5.01
C LEU A 22 14.91 0.56 4.42
N SER A 23 14.78 0.50 3.09
CA SER A 23 13.50 0.40 2.40
C SER A 23 12.73 -0.89 2.77
N PRO A 24 13.35 -2.10 2.75
CA PRO A 24 12.73 -3.32 3.27
C PRO A 24 12.37 -3.28 4.75
N ILE A 25 13.23 -2.67 5.58
CA ILE A 25 13.00 -2.57 7.03
C ILE A 25 11.74 -1.74 7.28
N ARG A 26 11.62 -0.61 6.58
CA ARG A 26 10.45 0.27 6.62
C ARG A 26 9.18 -0.46 6.21
N SER A 27 9.15 -1.04 4.99
CA SER A 27 7.96 -1.68 4.44
C SER A 27 7.49 -2.87 5.28
N THR A 28 8.45 -3.62 5.85
CA THR A 28 8.17 -4.76 6.72
C THR A 28 7.60 -4.32 8.06
N ALA A 29 8.19 -3.29 8.68
CA ALA A 29 7.69 -2.76 9.95
C ALA A 29 6.22 -2.31 9.81
N GLU A 30 5.88 -1.75 8.65
CA GLU A 30 4.52 -1.30 8.31
C GLU A 30 3.55 -2.45 8.08
N GLY A 31 3.95 -3.46 7.30
CA GLY A 31 3.16 -4.68 7.15
C GLY A 31 2.92 -5.39 8.49
N TRP A 32 3.90 -5.39 9.38
CA TRP A 32 3.75 -5.91 10.73
C TRP A 32 2.80 -5.06 11.58
N ALA A 33 3.00 -3.74 11.65
CA ALA A 33 2.23 -2.87 12.53
C ALA A 33 0.78 -2.63 12.08
N HIS A 34 0.54 -2.48 10.78
CA HIS A 34 -0.76 -2.05 10.24
C HIS A 34 -1.55 -3.18 9.56
N ILE A 35 -0.88 -4.17 8.98
CA ILE A 35 -1.53 -5.32 8.32
C ILE A 35 -1.51 -6.56 9.23
N ASN A 36 -0.74 -6.53 10.31
CA ASN A 36 -0.55 -7.62 11.27
C ASN A 36 0.01 -8.88 10.60
N VAL A 37 0.97 -8.72 9.68
CA VAL A 37 1.70 -9.83 9.04
C VAL A 37 2.79 -10.33 9.98
N GLY A 38 2.87 -11.65 10.18
CA GLY A 38 3.84 -12.28 11.05
C GLY A 38 4.06 -13.76 10.79
N VAL A 39 4.79 -14.40 11.71
CA VAL A 39 5.06 -15.85 11.68
C VAL A 39 3.76 -16.64 11.57
N GLY A 40 3.74 -17.59 10.63
CA GLY A 40 2.59 -18.47 10.39
C GLY A 40 1.54 -17.91 9.42
N ASP A 41 1.67 -16.65 9.00
CA ASP A 41 0.82 -16.10 7.94
C ASP A 41 1.21 -16.63 6.56
N VAL A 42 0.22 -16.71 5.68
CA VAL A 42 0.40 -16.93 4.25
C VAL A 42 -0.04 -15.64 3.55
N TYR A 43 0.93 -14.86 3.06
CA TYR A 43 0.69 -13.55 2.48
C TYR A 43 0.75 -13.61 0.95
N CYS A 44 -0.36 -13.25 0.31
CA CYS A 44 -0.48 -13.16 -1.14
C CYS A 44 -0.83 -11.74 -1.55
N TRP A 45 -0.16 -11.20 -2.56
CA TRP A 45 -0.60 -10.02 -3.31
C TRP A 45 -0.53 -10.34 -4.81
N PRO A 46 -1.63 -10.21 -5.57
CA PRO A 46 -1.63 -10.43 -7.02
C PRO A 46 -0.95 -9.25 -7.74
N THR A 47 0.36 -9.15 -7.60
CA THR A 47 1.22 -8.14 -8.21
C THR A 47 2.35 -8.79 -8.99
N ASN A 48 2.97 -8.05 -9.91
CA ASN A 48 4.24 -8.46 -10.51
C ASN A 48 5.42 -7.90 -9.70
N LEU A 49 6.59 -8.52 -9.86
CA LEU A 49 7.81 -8.13 -9.13
C LEU A 49 8.43 -6.81 -9.61
N GLY A 50 7.95 -6.23 -10.72
CA GLY A 50 8.39 -4.95 -11.24
C GLY A 50 7.68 -3.75 -10.60
N TRP A 51 6.47 -3.94 -10.05
CA TRP A 51 5.79 -2.92 -9.25
C TRP A 51 6.34 -2.88 -7.83
N VAL A 52 6.21 -1.73 -7.17
CA VAL A 52 6.65 -1.51 -5.77
C VAL A 52 6.14 -2.57 -4.80
N MET A 53 4.90 -3.04 -4.97
CA MET A 53 4.32 -4.07 -4.09
C MET A 53 5.01 -5.42 -4.21
N GLY A 54 5.69 -5.73 -5.32
CA GLY A 54 6.43 -6.98 -5.49
C GLY A 54 7.58 -7.13 -4.49
N PRO A 55 8.57 -6.21 -4.49
CA PRO A 55 9.61 -6.16 -3.48
C PRO A 55 9.06 -6.01 -2.06
N ILE A 56 8.05 -5.17 -1.83
CA ILE A 56 7.43 -5.02 -0.48
C ILE A 56 6.92 -6.36 0.02
N LEU A 57 6.13 -7.08 -0.80
CA LEU A 57 5.58 -8.39 -0.43
C LEU A 57 6.71 -9.38 -0.09
N LEU A 58 7.73 -9.46 -0.94
CA LEU A 58 8.87 -10.37 -0.76
C LEU A 58 9.61 -10.07 0.56
N PHE A 59 9.95 -8.81 0.80
CA PHE A 59 10.67 -8.41 2.01
C PHE A 59 9.81 -8.58 3.26
N SER A 60 8.55 -8.15 3.22
CA SER A 60 7.63 -8.29 4.35
C SER A 60 7.48 -9.76 4.75
N CYS A 61 7.37 -10.70 3.80
CA CYS A 61 7.30 -12.13 4.15
C CYS A 61 8.57 -12.61 4.85
N PHE A 62 9.73 -12.39 4.23
CA PHE A 62 10.99 -12.97 4.74
C PHE A 62 11.50 -12.31 6.02
N LEU A 63 11.22 -11.02 6.22
CA LEU A 63 11.63 -10.31 7.43
C LEU A 63 10.66 -10.48 8.61
N THR A 64 9.38 -10.81 8.36
CA THR A 64 8.42 -11.16 9.43
C THR A 64 8.31 -12.66 9.73
N GLY A 65 8.88 -13.52 8.88
CA GLY A 65 8.73 -14.97 8.97
C GLY A 65 7.41 -15.52 8.43
N ALA A 66 6.67 -14.72 7.64
CA ALA A 66 5.49 -15.18 6.92
C ALA A 66 5.86 -15.99 5.67
N THR A 67 4.91 -16.76 5.17
CA THR A 67 5.02 -17.52 3.92
C THR A 67 4.59 -16.66 2.74
N LEU A 68 5.45 -16.55 1.73
CA LEU A 68 5.15 -15.87 0.47
C LEU A 68 4.33 -16.79 -0.45
N ALA A 69 3.10 -16.39 -0.78
CA ALA A 69 2.26 -17.07 -1.76
C ALA A 69 2.32 -16.36 -3.12
N LEU A 70 2.87 -17.04 -4.13
CA LEU A 70 3.00 -16.53 -5.49
C LEU A 70 2.02 -17.24 -6.43
N TYR A 71 1.18 -16.45 -7.09
CA TYR A 71 0.30 -16.92 -8.14
C TYR A 71 0.80 -16.49 -9.51
N HIS A 72 0.98 -17.44 -10.42
CA HIS A 72 1.34 -17.17 -11.81
C HIS A 72 0.11 -17.29 -12.70
N GLY A 73 -0.45 -16.14 -13.10
CA GLY A 73 -1.61 -16.08 -13.99
C GLY A 73 -2.44 -14.82 -13.76
N SER A 74 -3.58 -14.74 -14.43
CA SER A 74 -4.51 -13.62 -14.24
C SER A 74 -5.23 -13.72 -12.89
N PRO A 75 -5.21 -12.66 -12.06
CA PRO A 75 -5.94 -12.64 -10.80
C PRO A 75 -7.45 -12.44 -10.98
N LEU A 76 -7.93 -12.16 -12.20
CA LEU A 76 -9.33 -11.77 -12.45
C LEU A 76 -10.35 -12.93 -12.36
N GLY A 77 -9.87 -14.16 -12.42
CA GLY A 77 -10.72 -15.34 -12.58
C GLY A 77 -10.73 -16.30 -11.39
N ARG A 78 -11.60 -17.31 -11.49
CA ARG A 78 -11.76 -18.36 -10.46
C ARG A 78 -10.47 -19.07 -10.09
N GLY A 79 -9.52 -19.20 -11.02
CA GLY A 79 -8.21 -19.83 -10.76
C GLY A 79 -7.46 -19.17 -9.62
N PHE A 80 -7.44 -17.84 -9.57
CA PHE A 80 -6.81 -17.09 -8.49
C PHE A 80 -7.55 -17.29 -7.17
N GLY A 81 -8.88 -17.19 -7.18
CA GLY A 81 -9.64 -17.41 -5.95
C GLY A 81 -9.46 -18.82 -5.38
N LYS A 82 -9.37 -19.84 -6.25
CA LYS A 82 -9.10 -21.21 -5.84
C LYS A 82 -7.70 -21.36 -5.27
N PHE A 83 -6.70 -20.70 -5.86
CA PHE A 83 -5.37 -20.62 -5.29
C PHE A 83 -5.36 -20.01 -3.89
N VAL A 84 -6.04 -18.88 -3.68
CA VAL A 84 -6.16 -18.22 -2.37
C VAL A 84 -6.70 -19.19 -1.31
N GLN A 85 -7.76 -19.94 -1.65
CA GLN A 85 -8.34 -20.98 -0.79
C GLN A 85 -7.34 -22.13 -0.52
N ASP A 86 -6.84 -22.76 -1.58
CA ASP A 86 -6.06 -24.00 -1.50
C ASP A 86 -4.69 -23.76 -0.84
N ALA A 87 -4.07 -22.60 -1.07
CA ALA A 87 -2.83 -22.18 -0.42
C ALA A 87 -3.03 -21.74 1.03
N GLY A 88 -4.29 -21.57 1.48
CA GLY A 88 -4.61 -21.14 2.83
C GLY A 88 -4.14 -19.72 3.15
N VAL A 89 -4.28 -18.80 2.18
CA VAL A 89 -3.91 -17.38 2.34
C VAL A 89 -4.61 -16.79 3.57
N THR A 90 -3.81 -16.17 4.46
CA THR A 90 -4.31 -15.50 5.67
C THR A 90 -4.32 -13.98 5.49
N VAL A 91 -3.42 -13.42 4.69
CA VAL A 91 -3.39 -11.99 4.36
C VAL A 91 -3.45 -11.84 2.85
N LEU A 92 -4.46 -11.13 2.35
CA LEU A 92 -4.67 -10.93 0.91
C LEU A 92 -4.58 -9.45 0.53
N GLY A 93 -3.57 -9.12 -0.25
CA GLY A 93 -3.47 -7.87 -0.97
C GLY A 93 -4.42 -7.81 -2.16
N THR A 94 -4.95 -6.62 -2.46
CA THR A 94 -5.85 -6.38 -3.59
C THR A 94 -5.67 -4.97 -4.15
N VAL A 95 -6.34 -4.70 -5.26
CA VAL A 95 -6.61 -3.34 -5.76
C VAL A 95 -8.11 -3.22 -6.04
N PRO A 96 -8.73 -2.04 -5.89
CA PRO A 96 -10.19 -1.87 -6.02
C PRO A 96 -10.79 -2.42 -7.31
N SER A 97 -10.13 -2.19 -8.45
CA SER A 97 -10.55 -2.71 -9.76
C SER A 97 -10.62 -4.25 -9.82
N LEU A 98 -9.76 -4.98 -9.09
CA LEU A 98 -9.84 -6.44 -8.98
C LEU A 98 -11.07 -6.87 -8.20
N VAL A 99 -11.32 -6.22 -7.06
CA VAL A 99 -12.48 -6.52 -6.19
C VAL A 99 -13.78 -6.33 -6.96
N LYS A 100 -13.91 -5.19 -7.66
CA LYS A 100 -15.05 -4.90 -8.53
C LYS A 100 -15.24 -5.98 -9.61
N THR A 101 -14.15 -6.46 -10.21
CA THR A 101 -14.22 -7.53 -11.22
C THR A 101 -14.68 -8.85 -10.60
N TRP A 102 -14.14 -9.25 -9.45
CA TRP A 102 -14.55 -10.48 -8.77
C TRP A 102 -16.02 -10.45 -8.38
N LYS A 103 -16.52 -9.28 -7.92
CA LYS A 103 -17.93 -9.05 -7.59
C LYS A 103 -18.83 -9.18 -8.82
N ASN A 104 -18.49 -8.49 -9.90
CA ASN A 104 -19.33 -8.46 -11.10
C ASN A 104 -19.38 -9.80 -11.85
N THR A 105 -18.31 -10.59 -11.77
CA THR A 105 -18.20 -11.89 -12.44
C THR A 105 -18.64 -13.07 -11.56
N ASP A 106 -18.81 -12.84 -10.25
CA ASP A 106 -19.04 -13.86 -9.22
C ASP A 106 -18.03 -15.02 -9.29
N CYS A 107 -16.81 -14.77 -9.79
CA CYS A 107 -15.85 -15.84 -10.10
C CYS A 107 -15.34 -16.57 -8.84
N ILE A 108 -15.42 -15.92 -7.69
CA ILE A 108 -15.03 -16.47 -6.38
C ILE A 108 -16.20 -17.14 -5.62
N LYS A 109 -17.38 -17.27 -6.24
CA LYS A 109 -18.55 -17.91 -5.60
C LYS A 109 -18.23 -19.32 -5.11
N GLY A 110 -18.67 -19.63 -3.89
CA GLY A 110 -18.54 -20.95 -3.27
C GLY A 110 -17.10 -21.33 -2.89
N LEU A 111 -16.16 -20.38 -2.94
CA LEU A 111 -14.82 -20.56 -2.41
C LEU A 111 -14.79 -20.19 -0.93
N ASP A 112 -14.02 -20.95 -0.16
CA ASP A 112 -13.82 -20.73 1.27
C ASP A 112 -12.63 -19.79 1.51
N TRP A 113 -12.94 -18.54 1.79
CA TRP A 113 -11.95 -17.50 2.13
C TRP A 113 -11.91 -17.20 3.63
N THR A 114 -12.45 -18.09 4.46
CA THR A 114 -12.62 -17.87 5.91
C THR A 114 -11.31 -17.89 6.69
N LYS A 115 -10.23 -18.40 6.09
CA LYS A 115 -8.86 -18.33 6.63
C LYS A 115 -8.24 -16.93 6.53
N ILE A 116 -8.75 -16.07 5.67
CA ILE A 116 -8.26 -14.70 5.55
C ILE A 116 -8.56 -13.98 6.87
N LYS A 117 -7.56 -13.34 7.47
CA LYS A 117 -7.67 -12.55 8.70
C LYS A 117 -7.67 -11.04 8.43
N SER A 118 -7.09 -10.61 7.31
CA SER A 118 -7.08 -9.22 6.86
C SER A 118 -6.89 -9.15 5.35
N PHE A 119 -7.49 -8.13 4.74
CA PHE A 119 -7.13 -7.68 3.40
C PHE A 119 -6.31 -6.40 3.49
N ALA A 120 -5.56 -6.11 2.43
CA ALA A 120 -4.94 -4.81 2.23
C ALA A 120 -5.25 -4.31 0.81
N SER A 121 -5.61 -3.04 0.66
CA SER A 121 -5.97 -2.42 -0.62
C SER A 121 -5.08 -1.20 -0.88
N THR A 122 -4.63 -1.02 -2.11
CA THR A 122 -3.85 0.14 -2.53
C THR A 122 -3.94 0.37 -4.05
N GLY A 123 -3.39 1.48 -4.53
CA GLY A 123 -3.24 1.80 -5.95
C GLY A 123 -4.42 2.56 -6.57
N GLU A 124 -5.62 2.43 -6.03
CA GLU A 124 -6.81 3.18 -6.44
C GLU A 124 -7.68 3.49 -5.22
N THR A 125 -8.66 4.40 -5.37
CA THR A 125 -9.65 4.67 -4.32
C THR A 125 -10.66 3.53 -4.25
N SER A 126 -10.77 2.90 -3.08
CA SER A 126 -11.77 1.85 -2.84
C SER A 126 -13.20 2.39 -2.80
N ASN A 127 -14.15 1.52 -3.13
CA ASN A 127 -15.58 1.79 -3.03
C ASN A 127 -16.17 1.02 -1.85
N VAL A 128 -16.96 1.70 -1.02
CA VAL A 128 -17.56 1.15 0.21
C VAL A 128 -18.36 -0.14 -0.05
N ASP A 129 -19.11 -0.22 -1.15
CA ASP A 129 -19.95 -1.38 -1.46
C ASP A 129 -19.12 -2.57 -1.97
N ASP A 130 -17.98 -2.32 -2.61
CA ASP A 130 -17.07 -3.35 -3.08
C ASP A 130 -16.24 -3.90 -1.91
N ASP A 131 -15.80 -3.02 -1.01
CA ASP A 131 -15.12 -3.38 0.24
C ASP A 131 -16.02 -4.20 1.17
N LEU A 132 -17.26 -3.74 1.40
CA LEU A 132 -18.22 -4.49 2.21
C LEU A 132 -18.48 -5.88 1.61
N TRP A 133 -18.62 -5.96 0.27
CA TRP A 133 -18.77 -7.23 -0.43
C TRP A 133 -17.55 -8.14 -0.22
N LEU A 134 -16.33 -7.63 -0.36
CA LEU A 134 -15.09 -8.40 -0.18
C LEU A 134 -14.96 -8.90 1.26
N SER A 135 -15.10 -7.99 2.22
CA SER A 135 -15.02 -8.27 3.64
C SER A 135 -16.02 -9.36 4.05
N SER A 136 -17.25 -9.34 3.51
CA SER A 136 -18.26 -10.38 3.75
C SER A 136 -17.82 -11.80 3.36
N LYS A 137 -16.88 -11.97 2.43
CA LYS A 137 -16.35 -13.28 2.00
C LYS A 137 -15.47 -13.95 3.05
N SER A 138 -15.09 -13.23 4.09
CA SER A 138 -14.18 -13.68 5.15
C SER A 138 -14.77 -13.53 6.56
N TYR A 139 -16.09 -13.37 6.69
CA TYR A 139 -16.76 -12.98 7.95
C TYR A 139 -16.37 -11.59 8.44
N TYR A 140 -16.43 -10.62 7.53
CA TYR A 140 -16.26 -9.19 7.84
C TYR A 140 -14.88 -8.84 8.42
N LYS A 141 -13.82 -9.46 7.90
CA LYS A 141 -12.44 -9.14 8.28
C LYS A 141 -12.05 -7.76 7.75
N PRO A 142 -11.14 -7.06 8.43
CA PRO A 142 -10.76 -5.71 8.07
C PRO A 142 -10.13 -5.65 6.68
N ILE A 143 -10.38 -4.54 5.98
CA ILE A 143 -9.67 -4.12 4.78
C ILE A 143 -8.79 -2.95 5.20
N ILE A 144 -7.48 -3.14 5.08
CA ILE A 144 -6.49 -2.13 5.42
C ILE A 144 -6.20 -1.30 4.17
N GLU A 145 -6.78 -0.11 4.12
CA GLU A 145 -6.50 0.87 3.07
C GLU A 145 -5.10 1.46 3.24
N CYS A 146 -4.31 1.49 2.17
CA CYS A 146 -2.94 1.95 2.17
C CYS A 146 -2.70 2.94 1.01
N CYS A 147 -2.07 4.08 1.30
CA CYS A 147 -1.63 5.00 0.26
C CYS A 147 -0.14 5.31 0.41
N GLY A 148 0.61 5.04 -0.65
CA GLY A 148 2.07 5.03 -0.64
C GLY A 148 2.66 5.19 -2.03
N GLY A 149 3.96 4.94 -2.15
CA GLY A 149 4.66 5.11 -3.42
C GLY A 149 6.04 4.45 -3.47
N THR A 150 6.54 4.29 -4.69
CA THR A 150 7.85 3.70 -4.99
C THR A 150 8.99 4.45 -4.29
N GLU A 151 8.90 5.77 -4.28
CA GLU A 151 9.84 6.69 -3.63
C GLU A 151 9.92 6.48 -2.11
N LEU A 152 8.80 6.07 -1.51
CA LEU A 152 8.63 6.00 -0.07
C LEU A 152 8.96 4.62 0.49
N ALA A 153 9.02 3.62 -0.40
CA ALA A 153 9.10 2.20 -0.07
C ALA A 153 8.02 1.74 0.91
N SER A 154 6.93 2.49 1.06
CA SER A 154 5.87 2.25 2.04
C SER A 154 4.66 3.14 1.77
N SER A 155 3.65 3.02 2.63
CA SER A 155 2.56 3.97 2.79
C SER A 155 3.00 5.22 3.57
N TYR A 156 2.38 6.36 3.28
CA TYR A 156 2.45 7.58 4.09
C TYR A 156 1.21 7.73 4.99
N ILE A 157 0.04 7.26 4.52
CA ILE A 157 -1.22 7.20 5.27
C ILE A 157 -1.87 5.83 5.05
N GLN A 158 -2.52 5.28 6.08
CA GLN A 158 -3.14 3.96 6.01
C GLN A 158 -4.21 3.74 7.10
N ALA A 159 -4.88 2.61 7.02
CA ALA A 159 -5.74 2.08 8.06
C ALA A 159 -4.93 1.45 9.22
N SER A 160 -5.55 1.30 10.39
CA SER A 160 -4.94 0.65 11.55
C SER A 160 -5.94 -0.24 12.28
N PRO A 161 -5.57 -1.47 12.67
CA PRO A 161 -6.43 -2.32 13.46
C PRO A 161 -6.68 -1.77 14.88
N LEU A 162 -5.96 -0.72 15.30
CA LEU A 162 -6.04 -0.10 16.62
C LEU A 162 -6.92 1.16 16.65
N GLN A 163 -7.52 1.54 15.52
CA GLN A 163 -8.37 2.73 15.38
C GLN A 163 -9.70 2.36 14.73
N PRO A 164 -10.79 3.11 14.98
CA PRO A 164 -12.02 2.97 14.19
C PRO A 164 -11.74 3.15 12.70
N GLN A 165 -12.25 2.23 11.87
CA GLN A 165 -12.10 2.26 10.41
C GLN A 165 -13.45 2.43 9.73
N ALA A 166 -13.44 3.06 8.57
CA ALA A 166 -14.51 3.01 7.58
C ALA A 166 -13.95 2.42 6.27
N PHE A 167 -14.79 1.71 5.53
CA PHE A 167 -14.40 1.24 4.19
C PHE A 167 -14.07 2.41 3.27
N GLY A 168 -13.07 2.24 2.41
CA GLY A 168 -12.55 3.30 1.53
C GLY A 168 -11.93 4.51 2.24
N ALA A 169 -11.57 4.41 3.52
CA ALA A 169 -10.94 5.50 4.26
C ALA A 169 -9.65 5.05 4.96
N PHE A 170 -8.72 6.00 5.11
CA PHE A 170 -7.56 5.86 5.98
C PHE A 170 -7.90 6.37 7.39
N SER A 171 -7.14 5.96 8.40
CA SER A 171 -7.38 6.37 9.79
C SER A 171 -6.15 6.90 10.51
N THR A 172 -4.96 6.71 9.96
CA THR A 172 -3.73 7.13 10.63
C THR A 172 -2.61 7.38 9.64
N ALA A 173 -1.70 8.29 10.00
CA ALA A 173 -0.41 8.37 9.33
C ALA A 173 0.36 7.07 9.58
N SER A 174 1.15 6.68 8.59
CA SER A 174 2.09 5.58 8.75
C SER A 174 3.19 5.92 9.76
N MET A 175 3.91 4.91 10.27
CA MET A 175 4.97 5.15 11.24
C MET A 175 6.05 6.08 10.64
N THR A 176 6.64 6.95 11.45
CA THR A 176 7.73 7.86 11.03
C THR A 176 7.37 8.88 9.93
N THR A 177 6.11 8.96 9.51
CA THR A 177 5.69 9.92 8.48
C THR A 177 5.02 11.13 9.12
N GLY A 178 5.39 12.32 8.64
CA GLY A 178 4.61 13.53 8.88
C GLY A 178 4.08 14.06 7.56
N LEU A 179 2.83 14.52 7.60
CA LEU A 179 2.11 15.06 6.46
C LEU A 179 1.30 16.28 6.88
N VAL A 180 0.99 17.11 5.90
CA VAL A 180 0.10 18.27 6.02
C VAL A 180 -0.87 18.28 4.84
N ILE A 181 -2.02 18.94 5.00
CA ILE A 181 -2.94 19.23 3.91
C ILE A 181 -2.78 20.71 3.58
N LEU A 182 -2.44 21.01 2.33
CA LEU A 182 -2.19 22.35 1.81
C LEU A 182 -3.41 22.83 1.02
N ASP A 183 -3.79 24.09 1.21
CA ASP A 183 -4.78 24.75 0.36
C ASP A 183 -4.20 25.10 -1.03
N GLU A 184 -5.02 25.74 -1.87
CA GLU A 184 -4.66 26.16 -3.23
C GLU A 184 -3.52 27.21 -3.28
N HIS A 185 -3.16 27.80 -2.14
CA HIS A 185 -2.08 28.77 -2.00
C HIS A 185 -0.82 28.16 -1.36
N GLY A 186 -0.82 26.85 -1.09
CA GLY A 186 0.29 26.17 -0.42
C GLY A 186 0.35 26.45 1.09
N VAL A 187 -0.73 26.93 1.69
CA VAL A 187 -0.82 27.17 3.13
C VAL A 187 -1.38 25.93 3.81
N PRO A 188 -0.71 25.40 4.85
CA PRO A 188 -1.20 24.23 5.58
C PRO A 188 -2.42 24.56 6.42
N TYR A 189 -3.43 23.70 6.35
CA TYR A 189 -4.59 23.76 7.24
C TYR A 189 -4.19 23.47 8.71
N PRO A 190 -4.90 24.03 9.69
CA PRO A 190 -4.72 23.66 11.10
C PRO A 190 -5.03 22.18 11.35
N ASP A 191 -4.30 21.60 12.30
CA ASP A 191 -4.58 20.24 12.80
C ASP A 191 -6.03 20.14 13.33
N ASP A 192 -6.59 18.92 13.27
CA ASP A 192 -7.93 18.57 13.78
C ASP A 192 -9.11 19.36 13.18
N LYS A 193 -8.96 19.90 11.96
CA LYS A 193 -10.06 20.50 11.20
C LYS A 193 -10.33 19.78 9.89
N ALA A 194 -11.61 19.57 9.61
CA ALA A 194 -12.05 19.08 8.31
C ALA A 194 -11.63 20.07 7.22
N CYS A 195 -10.91 19.57 6.21
CA CYS A 195 -10.39 20.34 5.10
C CYS A 195 -10.26 19.46 3.85
N VAL A 196 -10.04 20.09 2.69
CA VAL A 196 -9.76 19.44 1.41
C VAL A 196 -8.63 20.21 0.77
N GLY A 197 -7.62 19.50 0.28
CA GLY A 197 -6.42 20.10 -0.29
C GLY A 197 -5.41 19.06 -0.73
N GLU A 198 -4.20 19.51 -1.06
CA GLU A 198 -3.11 18.67 -1.51
C GLU A 198 -2.30 18.12 -0.34
N VAL A 199 -1.89 16.85 -0.41
CA VAL A 199 -1.07 16.25 0.64
C VAL A 199 0.39 16.62 0.44
N GLY A 200 0.98 17.32 1.41
CA GLY A 200 2.42 17.55 1.53
C GLY A 200 3.05 16.55 2.50
N LEU A 201 4.20 15.99 2.14
CA LEU A 201 4.97 15.07 3.00
C LEU A 201 6.26 15.75 3.46
N PHE A 202 6.67 15.48 4.70
CA PHE A 202 7.97 15.95 5.17
C PHE A 202 9.12 15.20 4.48
N PRO A 203 10.25 15.88 4.20
CA PRO A 203 11.26 15.44 3.24
C PRO A 203 12.01 14.16 3.64
N LEU A 204 12.05 13.82 4.94
CA LEU A 204 12.87 12.73 5.45
C LEU A 204 12.07 11.84 6.39
N TYR A 205 11.91 10.58 5.99
CA TYR A 205 11.41 9.50 6.84
C TYR A 205 12.04 8.18 6.43
N LEU A 206 12.01 7.21 7.35
CA LEU A 206 12.79 5.99 7.25
C LEU A 206 12.49 5.22 5.96
N GLY A 207 13.54 4.86 5.21
CA GLY A 207 13.42 4.00 4.03
C GLY A 207 12.99 4.70 2.73
N ALA A 208 12.58 5.97 2.80
CA ALA A 208 12.35 6.79 1.64
C ALA A 208 13.65 7.04 0.86
N THR A 209 13.50 7.25 -0.44
CA THR A 209 14.60 7.53 -1.35
C THR A 209 15.00 9.00 -1.25
N ASP A 210 16.28 9.28 -1.09
CA ASP A 210 16.86 10.63 -0.98
C ASP A 210 17.50 11.14 -2.28
N ARG A 211 17.47 10.33 -3.36
CA ARG A 211 18.08 10.66 -4.65
C ARG A 211 17.44 9.91 -5.80
N LEU A 212 17.44 10.50 -7.00
CA LEU A 212 17.16 9.80 -8.24
C LEU A 212 18.47 9.52 -8.97
N LEU A 213 18.60 8.38 -9.66
CA LEU A 213 19.84 8.05 -10.38
C LEU A 213 19.95 8.78 -11.73
N ASN A 214 18.83 9.25 -12.29
CA ASN A 214 18.74 9.83 -13.63
C ASN A 214 18.08 11.22 -13.65
N ALA A 215 17.90 11.86 -12.49
CA ALA A 215 17.35 13.21 -12.37
C ALA A 215 17.81 13.86 -11.05
N ASP A 216 17.69 15.18 -10.95
CA ASP A 216 17.90 15.88 -9.67
C ASP A 216 16.68 15.69 -8.76
N HIS A 217 16.91 15.15 -7.55
CA HIS A 217 15.83 14.83 -6.62
C HIS A 217 15.14 16.07 -6.05
N ASN A 218 15.88 17.16 -5.83
CA ASN A 218 15.34 18.41 -5.32
C ASN A 218 14.48 19.11 -6.36
N ASP A 219 14.94 19.17 -7.61
CA ASP A 219 14.17 19.75 -8.70
C ASP A 219 12.86 18.99 -8.93
N VAL A 220 12.83 17.67 -8.73
CA VAL A 220 11.65 16.83 -8.96
C VAL A 220 10.63 16.91 -7.82
N TYR A 221 11.06 16.89 -6.56
CA TYR A 221 10.13 16.74 -5.42
C TYR A 221 10.03 17.94 -4.48
N PHE A 222 11.03 18.83 -4.46
CA PHE A 222 11.11 19.89 -3.45
C PHE A 222 11.04 21.30 -4.03
N LYS A 223 11.44 21.49 -5.28
CA LYS A 223 11.41 22.80 -5.93
C LYS A 223 10.00 23.34 -6.03
N GLY A 224 9.78 24.50 -5.42
CA GLY A 224 8.47 25.18 -5.40
C GLY A 224 7.54 24.69 -4.29
N MET A 225 7.95 23.73 -3.47
CA MET A 225 7.19 23.35 -2.27
C MET A 225 7.22 24.46 -1.22
N PRO A 226 6.13 24.67 -0.47
CA PRO A 226 6.10 25.64 0.62
C PRO A 226 6.98 25.17 1.79
N THR A 227 7.58 26.12 2.50
CA THR A 227 8.28 25.84 3.76
C THR A 227 7.29 25.80 4.91
N PHE A 228 7.34 24.75 5.74
CA PHE A 228 6.49 24.61 6.92
C PHE A 228 7.32 24.26 8.15
N LYS A 229 7.18 25.07 9.21
CA LYS A 229 7.93 24.89 10.48
C LYS A 229 9.45 24.78 10.29
N GLY A 230 10.00 25.44 9.25
CA GLY A 230 11.42 25.42 8.94
C GLY A 230 11.90 24.19 8.17
N MET A 231 10.98 23.37 7.66
CA MET A 231 11.22 22.26 6.74
C MET A 231 10.64 22.55 5.36
#